data_AF-A0A6P0SVT9-F1
#
_entry.id   AF-A0A6P0SVT9-F1
#
_cell.length_a   1.000
_cell.length_b   1.000
_cell.length_c   1.000
_cell.angle_alpha   90.00
_cell.angle_beta   90.00
_cell.angle_gamma   90.00
#
_symmetry.space_group_name_H-M   'P 1'
#
loop_
_entity.id
_entity.type
_entity.pdbx_description
1 polymer ?
#
loop_
_entity_poly.entity_id
_entity_poly.type
_entity_poly.pdbx_seq_one_letter_code
_entity_poly.pdbx_strand_id
1 'polypeptide(L)'
;MTKGIPIKLEPAPAWAAILLFVVITILGIIAGAGSILRILLPVVGFAVGLFLYRRYPVLYLGFMWWLWFLMPLVRRLIDYRSNWVNPSPVLLVAPVVTWITVDTFVKYLPRAYKQGGLPFILGFTSILYGFIIGLIKSTPIFAIRALIDWLTPILLGFYLFINWRDYPRYRQNIQRTFLWGVLVMGVYGLVQYVIAPEWDRFWLINARMFSMGNPEPFGI
;
A
#
# COMPACT_ATOMS: atom_id res chain seq x y z
N MET A 1 23.17 21.92 26.41
CA MET A 1 23.03 20.45 26.52
C MET A 1 21.83 20.00 25.71
N THR A 2 22.02 19.74 24.42
CA THR A 2 20.99 19.17 23.54
C THR A 2 20.83 17.69 23.89
N LYS A 3 19.83 17.34 24.72
CA LYS A 3 19.36 15.96 24.81
C LYS A 3 18.80 15.59 23.44
N GLY A 4 19.63 15.00 22.59
CA GLY A 4 19.19 14.39 21.35
C GLY A 4 18.08 13.41 21.71
N ILE A 5 16.90 13.60 21.11
CA ILE A 5 15.78 12.69 21.28
C ILE A 5 16.29 11.31 20.85
N PRO A 6 16.45 10.34 21.75
CA PRO A 6 16.91 9.03 21.33
C PRO A 6 15.77 8.41 20.52
N ILE A 7 15.94 8.33 19.20
CA ILE A 7 15.03 7.61 18.32
C ILE A 7 15.24 6.13 18.63
N LYS A 8 14.59 5.63 19.69
CA LYS A 8 14.60 4.22 20.04
C LYS A 8 13.65 3.49 19.09
N LEU A 9 14.22 2.80 18.11
CA LEU A 9 13.51 1.89 17.21
C LEU A 9 13.19 0.59 17.96
N GLU A 10 12.22 0.65 18.85
CA GLU A 10 11.69 -0.52 19.54
C GLU A 10 10.35 -0.92 18.91
N PRO A 11 10.07 -2.23 18.71
CA PRO A 11 10.96 -3.38 18.90
C PRO A 11 11.97 -3.54 17.75
N ALA A 12 13.24 -3.79 18.08
CA ALA A 12 14.34 -3.94 17.10
C ALA A 12 14.05 -4.93 15.94
N PRO A 13 13.47 -6.13 16.16
CA PRO A 13 13.23 -7.06 15.04
C PRO A 13 12.16 -6.57 14.06
N ALA A 14 11.18 -5.79 14.52
CA ALA A 14 10.15 -5.20 13.65
C ALA A 14 10.77 -4.16 12.71
N TRP A 15 11.56 -3.25 13.28
CA TRP A 15 12.26 -2.22 12.51
C TRP A 15 13.34 -2.80 11.59
N ALA A 16 14.07 -3.83 12.02
CA ALA A 16 15.03 -4.51 11.17
C ALA A 16 14.36 -5.10 9.90
N ALA A 17 13.19 -5.73 10.04
CA ALA A 17 12.45 -6.27 8.90
C ALA A 17 11.98 -5.17 7.93
N ILE A 18 11.46 -4.04 8.46
CA ILE A 18 11.03 -2.89 7.65
C ILE A 18 12.23 -2.26 6.94
N LEU A 19 13.32 -2.01 7.66
CA LEU A 19 14.54 -1.42 7.11
C LEU A 19 15.17 -2.32 6.05
N LEU A 20 15.17 -3.63 6.26
CA LEU A 20 15.64 -4.58 5.26
C LEU A 20 14.81 -4.49 3.97
N PHE A 21 13.48 -4.44 4.07
CA PHE A 21 12.62 -4.21 2.90
C PHE A 21 12.95 -2.90 2.18
N VAL A 22 13.16 -1.81 2.93
CA VAL A 22 13.54 -0.50 2.37
C VAL A 22 14.90 -0.57 1.66
N VAL A 23 15.91 -1.18 2.29
CA VAL A 23 17.25 -1.32 1.72
C VAL A 23 17.22 -2.15 0.44
N ILE A 24 16.52 -3.29 0.43
CA ILE A 24 16.34 -4.13 -0.77
C ILE A 24 15.70 -3.31 -1.90
N THR A 25 14.66 -2.53 -1.58
CA THR A 25 13.97 -1.67 -2.55
C THR A 25 14.93 -0.63 -3.15
N ILE A 26 15.67 0.10 -2.31
CA ILE A 26 16.59 1.15 -2.76
C ILE A 26 17.73 0.56 -3.59
N LEU A 27 18.40 -0.49 -3.10
CA LEU A 27 19.52 -1.13 -3.80
C LEU A 27 19.08 -1.71 -5.14
N GLY A 28 17.91 -2.35 -5.22
CA GLY A 28 17.41 -2.89 -6.46
C GLY A 28 17.07 -1.80 -7.50
N ILE A 29 16.57 -0.64 -7.06
CA ILE A 29 16.33 0.50 -7.96
C ILE A 29 17.66 1.04 -8.50
N ILE A 30 18.65 1.24 -7.61
CA ILE A 30 19.97 1.75 -8.00
C ILE A 30 20.67 0.80 -8.97
N ALA A 31 20.58 -0.51 -8.71
CA ALA A 31 21.15 -1.55 -9.56
C ALA A 31 20.40 -1.75 -10.89
N GLY A 32 19.25 -1.09 -11.11
CA GLY A 32 18.43 -1.28 -12.31
C GLY A 32 17.80 -2.67 -12.39
N ALA A 33 17.64 -3.37 -11.27
CA ALA A 33 17.14 -4.74 -11.17
C ALA A 33 15.60 -4.82 -11.20
N GLY A 34 14.93 -4.00 -12.02
CA GLY A 34 13.48 -3.84 -12.00
C GLY A 34 12.69 -5.10 -12.35
N SER A 35 13.22 -5.98 -13.20
CA SER A 35 12.60 -7.28 -13.51
C SER A 35 12.46 -8.16 -12.26
N ILE A 36 13.51 -8.20 -11.43
CA ILE A 36 13.54 -8.94 -10.16
C ILE A 36 12.65 -8.24 -9.13
N LEU A 37 12.80 -6.91 -8.97
CA LEU A 37 12.05 -6.14 -7.97
C LEU A 37 10.54 -6.25 -8.15
N ARG A 38 10.03 -6.30 -9.38
CA ARG A 38 8.59 -6.45 -9.66
C ARG A 38 7.99 -7.67 -8.97
N ILE A 39 8.72 -8.78 -8.90
CA ILE A 39 8.25 -10.03 -8.28
C ILE A 39 8.67 -10.08 -6.81
N LEU A 40 9.91 -9.66 -6.51
CA LEU A 40 10.48 -9.74 -5.17
C LEU A 40 9.75 -8.84 -4.17
N LEU A 41 9.38 -7.61 -4.57
CA LEU A 41 8.77 -6.65 -3.65
C LEU A 41 7.42 -7.13 -3.10
N PRO A 42 6.47 -7.65 -3.90
CA PRO A 42 5.23 -8.22 -3.35
C PRO A 42 5.48 -9.37 -2.36
N VAL A 43 6.44 -10.25 -2.67
CA VAL A 43 6.75 -11.42 -1.83
C VAL A 43 7.39 -10.99 -0.51
N VAL A 44 8.43 -10.17 -0.55
CA VAL A 44 9.11 -9.68 0.66
C VAL A 44 8.20 -8.76 1.47
N GLY A 45 7.44 -7.89 0.79
CA GLY A 45 6.42 -7.05 1.41
C GLY A 45 5.38 -7.88 2.18
N PHE A 46 4.86 -8.95 1.57
CA PHE A 46 3.97 -9.89 2.24
C PHE A 46 4.61 -10.56 3.44
N ALA A 47 5.86 -11.04 3.33
CA ALA A 47 6.55 -11.69 4.43
C ALA A 47 6.77 -10.75 5.63
N VAL A 48 7.22 -9.52 5.38
CA VAL A 48 7.36 -8.48 6.42
C VAL A 48 6.00 -8.11 7.00
N GLY A 49 5.00 -7.91 6.15
CA GLY A 49 3.63 -7.65 6.56
C GLY A 49 3.08 -8.74 7.47
N LEU A 50 3.28 -10.01 7.13
CA LEU A 50 2.80 -11.16 7.89
C LEU A 50 3.48 -11.27 9.25
N PHE A 51 4.80 -11.05 9.28
CA PHE A 51 5.57 -11.01 10.52
C PHE A 51 5.07 -9.90 11.46
N LEU A 52 4.91 -8.68 10.94
CA LEU A 52 4.39 -7.54 11.71
C LEU A 52 2.95 -7.78 12.14
N TYR A 53 2.10 -8.31 11.27
CA TYR A 53 0.69 -8.58 11.56
C TYR A 53 0.53 -9.52 12.76
N ARG A 54 1.36 -10.56 12.84
CA ARG A 54 1.27 -11.58 13.92
C ARG A 54 1.88 -11.12 15.25
N ARG A 55 2.91 -10.27 15.23
CA ARG A 55 3.68 -9.91 16.43
C ARG A 55 3.56 -8.46 16.86
N TYR A 56 3.33 -7.55 15.92
CA TYR A 56 3.39 -6.10 16.10
C TYR A 56 2.26 -5.39 15.33
N PRO A 57 0.98 -5.59 15.68
CA PRO A 57 -0.18 -5.16 14.89
C PRO A 57 -0.24 -3.63 14.67
N VAL A 58 0.24 -2.83 15.63
CA VAL A 58 0.31 -1.37 15.49
C VAL A 58 1.34 -0.96 14.41
N LEU A 59 2.53 -1.59 14.41
CA LEU A 59 3.56 -1.33 13.39
C LEU A 59 3.16 -1.88 12.02
N TYR A 60 2.44 -3.00 11.97
CA TYR A 60 1.84 -3.52 10.74
C TYR A 60 0.97 -2.45 10.04
N LEU A 61 0.08 -1.79 10.78
CA LEU A 61 -0.76 -0.72 10.20
C LEU A 61 0.08 0.44 9.67
N GLY A 62 1.12 0.85 10.40
CA GLY A 62 2.03 1.91 9.94
C GLY A 62 2.75 1.52 8.65
N PHE A 63 3.33 0.32 8.62
CA PHE A 63 4.00 -0.23 7.45
C PHE A 63 3.05 -0.31 6.24
N MET A 64 1.86 -0.88 6.41
CA MET A 64 0.84 -0.98 5.38
C MET A 64 0.47 0.39 4.78
N TRP A 65 0.24 1.42 5.61
CA TRP A 65 -0.05 2.77 5.13
C TRP A 65 1.12 3.39 4.36
N TRP A 66 2.35 3.23 4.84
CA TRP A 66 3.53 3.68 4.11
C TRP A 66 3.69 3.01 2.75
N LEU A 67 3.32 1.74 2.61
CA LEU A 67 3.28 1.08 1.30
C LEU A 67 2.24 1.73 0.38
N TRP A 68 1.05 2.06 0.86
CA TRP A 68 0.05 2.79 0.06
C TRP A 68 0.53 4.15 -0.41
N PHE A 69 1.31 4.87 0.40
CA PHE A 69 1.87 6.17 0.01
C PHE A 69 3.04 6.04 -0.98
N LEU A 70 3.97 5.11 -0.74
CA LEU A 70 5.27 5.11 -1.41
C LEU A 70 5.35 4.18 -2.63
N MET A 71 4.53 3.13 -2.71
CA MET A 71 4.62 2.16 -3.81
C MET A 71 4.37 2.77 -5.20
N PRO A 72 3.50 3.79 -5.39
CA PRO A 72 3.41 4.50 -6.66
C PRO A 72 4.73 5.15 -7.08
N LEU A 73 5.44 5.81 -6.16
CA LEU A 73 6.76 6.40 -6.43
C LEU A 73 7.80 5.31 -6.75
N VAL A 74 7.83 4.23 -5.96
CA VAL A 74 8.72 3.09 -6.20
C VAL A 74 8.48 2.49 -7.59
N ARG A 75 7.22 2.35 -8.01
CA ARG A 75 6.89 1.95 -9.39
C ARG A 75 7.51 2.90 -10.42
N ARG A 76 7.31 4.22 -10.28
CA ARG A 76 7.83 5.21 -11.24
C ARG A 76 9.35 5.14 -11.38
N LEU A 77 10.05 4.99 -10.26
CA LEU A 77 11.51 4.85 -10.24
C LEU A 77 11.99 3.55 -10.91
N ILE A 78 11.31 2.43 -10.64
CA ILE A 78 11.62 1.14 -11.28
C ILE A 78 11.35 1.20 -12.78
N ASP A 79 10.21 1.74 -13.20
CA ASP A 79 9.82 1.80 -14.60
C ASP A 79 10.77 2.70 -15.41
N TYR A 80 11.25 3.80 -14.81
CA TYR A 80 12.26 4.68 -15.42
C TYR A 80 13.63 3.99 -15.59
N ARG A 81 14.03 3.13 -14.65
CA ARG A 81 15.33 2.41 -14.70
C ARG A 81 15.31 1.10 -15.49
N SER A 82 14.13 0.48 -15.64
CA SER A 82 14.02 -0.92 -16.10
C SER A 82 12.85 -1.15 -17.05
N ASN A 83 12.53 -0.14 -17.86
CA ASN A 83 11.45 -0.07 -18.86
C ASN A 83 10.04 -0.03 -18.27
N TRP A 84 9.10 0.49 -19.03
CA TRP A 84 7.68 0.53 -18.66
C TRP A 84 7.03 -0.86 -18.71
N VAL A 85 6.29 -1.24 -17.66
CA VAL A 85 5.43 -2.44 -17.66
C VAL A 85 4.07 -2.11 -17.08
N ASN A 86 3.01 -2.50 -17.80
CA ASN A 86 1.63 -2.34 -17.35
C ASN A 86 0.82 -3.62 -17.65
N PRO A 87 0.14 -4.23 -16.66
CA PRO A 87 0.09 -3.84 -15.25
C PRO A 87 1.42 -4.06 -14.51
N SER A 88 1.77 -3.16 -13.58
CA SER A 88 3.00 -3.28 -12.77
C SER A 88 2.74 -4.07 -11.48
N PRO A 89 3.40 -5.23 -11.27
CA PRO A 89 3.25 -6.01 -10.04
C PRO A 89 3.71 -5.28 -8.77
N VAL A 90 4.53 -4.24 -8.89
CA VAL A 90 4.97 -3.40 -7.76
C VAL A 90 3.78 -2.77 -7.03
N LEU A 91 2.70 -2.44 -7.75
CA LEU A 91 1.50 -1.89 -7.11
C LEU A 91 0.69 -2.93 -6.34
N LEU A 92 1.00 -4.23 -6.44
CA LEU A 92 0.37 -5.27 -5.63
C LEU A 92 0.95 -5.35 -4.22
N VAL A 93 2.09 -4.71 -3.94
CA VAL A 93 2.74 -4.76 -2.63
C VAL A 93 1.79 -4.29 -1.52
N ALA A 94 1.17 -3.11 -1.66
CA ALA A 94 0.26 -2.58 -0.64
C ALA A 94 -1.05 -3.38 -0.51
N PRO A 95 -1.74 -3.76 -1.60
CA PRO A 95 -2.89 -4.67 -1.53
C PRO A 95 -2.55 -6.00 -0.88
N VAL A 96 -1.50 -6.70 -1.30
CA VAL A 96 -1.14 -8.02 -0.77
C VAL A 96 -0.84 -7.96 0.73
N VAL A 97 -0.16 -6.92 1.21
CA VAL A 97 0.05 -6.70 2.65
C VAL A 97 -1.25 -6.42 3.38
N THR A 98 -2.17 -5.65 2.79
CA THR A 98 -3.48 -5.38 3.40
C THR A 98 -4.34 -6.65 3.44
N TRP A 99 -4.29 -7.48 2.40
CA TRP A 99 -5.03 -8.73 2.27
C TRP A 99 -4.65 -9.78 3.33
N ILE A 100 -3.56 -9.60 4.07
CA ILE A 100 -3.25 -10.42 5.26
C ILE A 100 -4.42 -10.38 6.27
N THR A 101 -5.14 -9.26 6.36
CA THR A 101 -6.29 -9.14 7.26
C THR A 101 -7.50 -10.00 6.88
N VAL A 102 -7.47 -10.66 5.71
CA VAL A 102 -8.49 -11.64 5.32
C VAL A 102 -8.62 -12.76 6.35
N ASP A 103 -7.54 -13.10 7.07
CA ASP A 103 -7.64 -14.10 8.14
C ASP A 103 -8.55 -13.64 9.28
N THR A 104 -8.48 -12.36 9.68
CA THR A 104 -9.42 -11.78 10.64
C THR A 104 -10.83 -11.76 10.07
N PHE A 105 -10.98 -11.39 8.79
CA PHE A 105 -12.28 -11.39 8.13
C PHE A 105 -12.95 -12.78 8.20
N VAL A 106 -12.29 -13.82 7.70
CA VAL A 106 -12.85 -15.19 7.68
C VAL A 106 -13.15 -15.71 9.08
N LYS A 107 -12.27 -15.46 10.06
CA LYS A 107 -12.45 -15.96 11.45
C LYS A 107 -13.63 -15.31 12.18
N TYR A 108 -13.85 -14.01 11.97
CA TYR A 108 -14.80 -13.24 12.78
C TYR A 108 -16.09 -12.87 12.05
N LEU A 109 -16.14 -12.97 10.71
CA LEU A 109 -17.33 -12.67 9.91
C LEU A 109 -18.61 -13.39 10.38
N PRO A 110 -18.60 -14.69 10.75
CA PRO A 110 -19.82 -15.38 11.19
C PRO A 110 -20.44 -14.79 12.47
N ARG A 111 -19.62 -14.11 13.29
CA ARG A 111 -20.07 -13.46 14.54
C ARG A 111 -20.29 -11.97 14.38
N ALA A 112 -19.84 -11.38 13.27
CA ALA A 112 -19.86 -9.95 13.05
C ALA A 112 -21.27 -9.35 13.03
N TYR A 113 -22.27 -10.09 12.52
CA TYR A 113 -23.66 -9.62 12.50
C TYR A 113 -24.16 -9.22 13.90
N LYS A 114 -23.88 -10.05 14.91
CA LYS A 114 -24.26 -9.79 16.31
C LYS A 114 -23.50 -8.62 16.96
N GLN A 115 -22.43 -8.16 16.32
CA GLN A 115 -21.54 -7.12 16.85
C GLN A 115 -21.71 -5.77 16.13
N GLY A 116 -22.66 -5.65 15.19
CA GLY A 116 -22.86 -4.44 14.38
C GLY A 116 -22.08 -4.42 13.06
N GLY A 117 -21.55 -5.57 12.62
CA GLY A 117 -20.76 -5.69 11.38
C GLY A 117 -21.58 -5.76 10.08
N LEU A 118 -22.88 -5.44 10.13
CA LEU A 118 -23.77 -5.49 8.96
C LEU A 118 -23.25 -4.69 7.75
N PRO A 119 -22.70 -3.46 7.89
CA PRO A 119 -22.16 -2.72 6.76
C PRO A 119 -21.05 -3.46 6.01
N PHE A 120 -20.20 -4.21 6.71
CA PHE A 120 -19.13 -5.00 6.09
C PHE A 120 -19.69 -6.20 5.32
N ILE A 121 -20.73 -6.85 5.83
CA ILE A 121 -21.41 -7.96 5.15
C ILE A 121 -22.04 -7.46 3.85
N LEU A 122 -22.78 -6.35 3.91
CA LEU A 122 -23.40 -5.74 2.73
C LEU A 122 -22.35 -5.35 1.70
N GLY A 123 -21.31 -4.61 2.10
CA GLY A 123 -20.23 -4.22 1.20
C GLY A 123 -19.52 -5.43 0.57
N PHE A 124 -19.25 -6.48 1.35
CA PHE A 124 -18.67 -7.73 0.83
C PHE A 124 -19.57 -8.38 -0.21
N THR A 125 -20.86 -8.52 0.07
CA THR A 125 -21.82 -9.11 -0.88
C THR A 125 -21.97 -8.29 -2.16
N SER A 126 -21.96 -6.95 -2.07
CA SER A 126 -21.99 -6.07 -3.23
C SER A 126 -20.75 -6.23 -4.10
N ILE A 127 -19.56 -6.34 -3.51
CA ILE A 127 -18.31 -6.56 -4.26
C ILE A 127 -18.30 -7.95 -4.90
N LEU A 128 -18.75 -8.99 -4.19
CA LEU A 128 -18.86 -10.34 -4.77
C LEU A 128 -19.80 -10.36 -5.97
N TYR A 129 -20.95 -9.70 -5.87
CA TYR A 129 -21.87 -9.54 -6.99
C TYR A 129 -21.19 -8.83 -8.18
N GLY A 130 -20.54 -7.69 -7.93
CA GLY A 130 -19.78 -6.96 -8.94
C GLY A 130 -18.67 -7.80 -9.58
N PHE A 131 -17.98 -8.64 -8.81
CA PHE A 131 -16.96 -9.56 -9.30
C PHE A 131 -17.54 -10.62 -10.24
N ILE A 132 -18.68 -11.23 -9.89
CA ILE A 132 -19.38 -12.20 -10.75
C ILE A 132 -19.78 -11.54 -12.07
N ILE A 133 -20.37 -10.34 -12.03
CA ILE A 133 -20.69 -9.58 -13.24
C ILE A 133 -19.43 -9.24 -14.03
N GLY A 134 -18.33 -8.88 -13.34
CA GLY A 134 -17.04 -8.62 -13.94
C GLY A 134 -16.46 -9.81 -14.69
N LEU A 135 -16.59 -11.03 -14.16
CA LEU A 135 -16.18 -12.26 -14.82
C LEU A 135 -16.97 -12.54 -16.11
N ILE A 136 -18.23 -12.09 -16.18
CA ILE A 136 -19.08 -12.24 -17.36
C ILE A 136 -18.81 -11.14 -18.40
N LYS A 137 -18.56 -9.91 -17.94
CA LYS A 137 -18.49 -8.70 -18.80
C LYS A 137 -17.09 -8.25 -19.16
N SER A 138 -16.05 -8.81 -18.54
CA SER A 138 -14.65 -8.43 -18.75
C SER A 138 -13.72 -9.65 -18.72
N THR A 139 -12.45 -9.47 -19.06
CA THR A 139 -11.47 -10.56 -18.92
C THR A 139 -11.24 -10.88 -17.44
N PRO A 140 -11.01 -12.14 -17.05
CA PRO A 140 -10.83 -12.54 -15.66
C PRO A 140 -9.75 -11.75 -14.90
N ILE A 141 -8.66 -11.36 -15.57
CA ILE A 141 -7.58 -10.58 -14.95
C ILE A 141 -8.06 -9.21 -14.44
N PHE A 142 -8.90 -8.50 -15.21
CA PHE A 142 -9.47 -7.21 -14.80
C PHE A 142 -10.49 -7.38 -13.68
N ALA A 143 -11.31 -8.42 -13.73
CA ALA A 143 -12.27 -8.73 -12.66
C ALA A 143 -11.56 -9.05 -11.34
N ILE A 144 -10.52 -9.89 -11.35
CA ILE A 144 -9.71 -10.22 -10.16
C ILE A 144 -9.01 -8.97 -9.63
N ARG A 145 -8.45 -8.15 -10.52
CA ARG A 145 -7.81 -6.90 -10.12
C ARG A 145 -8.79 -5.95 -9.44
N ALA A 146 -9.98 -5.78 -10.01
CA ALA A 146 -11.04 -4.99 -9.41
C ALA A 146 -11.46 -5.56 -8.04
N LEU A 147 -11.63 -6.88 -7.92
CA LEU A 147 -11.91 -7.53 -6.64
C LEU A 147 -10.84 -7.19 -5.60
N ILE A 148 -9.56 -7.26 -5.95
CA ILE A 148 -8.45 -6.88 -5.08
C ILE A 148 -8.61 -5.43 -4.63
N ASP A 149 -8.75 -4.49 -5.57
CA ASP A 149 -8.79 -3.07 -5.27
C ASP A 149 -10.01 -2.69 -4.41
N TRP A 150 -11.20 -3.23 -4.70
CA TRP A 150 -12.43 -2.90 -3.99
C TRP A 150 -12.58 -3.63 -2.65
N LEU A 151 -12.13 -4.88 -2.53
CA LEU A 151 -12.28 -5.64 -1.30
C LEU A 151 -11.27 -5.19 -0.23
N THR A 152 -10.12 -4.67 -0.64
CA THR A 152 -9.05 -4.22 0.27
C THR A 152 -9.53 -3.28 1.40
N PRO A 153 -10.25 -2.16 1.13
CA PRO A 153 -10.73 -1.28 2.19
C PRO A 153 -11.73 -1.95 3.14
N ILE A 154 -12.55 -2.90 2.65
CA ILE A 154 -13.47 -3.66 3.51
C ILE A 154 -12.70 -4.53 4.48
N LEU A 155 -11.68 -5.26 4.00
CA LEU A 155 -10.85 -6.11 4.84
C LEU A 155 -10.12 -5.31 5.93
N LEU A 156 -9.54 -4.16 5.57
CA LEU A 156 -8.88 -3.27 6.52
C LEU A 156 -9.87 -2.69 7.55
N GLY A 157 -11.01 -2.18 7.09
CA GLY A 157 -12.03 -1.62 7.97
C GLY A 157 -12.58 -2.67 8.95
N PHE A 158 -12.81 -3.89 8.47
CA PHE A 158 -13.25 -5.00 9.30
C PHE A 158 -12.21 -5.39 10.34
N TYR A 159 -10.92 -5.41 9.97
CA TYR A 159 -9.82 -5.66 10.89
C TYR A 159 -9.79 -4.65 12.04
N LEU A 160 -9.94 -3.35 11.75
CA LEU A 160 -10.00 -2.31 12.77
C LEU A 160 -11.25 -2.43 13.64
N PHE A 161 -12.40 -2.77 13.03
CA PHE A 161 -13.66 -2.98 13.73
C PHE A 161 -13.59 -4.12 14.76
N ILE A 162 -13.03 -5.27 14.38
CA ILE A 162 -12.87 -6.40 15.31
C ILE A 162 -11.90 -6.07 16.44
N ASN A 163 -10.84 -5.32 16.15
CA ASN A 163 -9.81 -4.95 17.12
C ASN A 163 -10.08 -3.58 17.79
N TRP A 164 -11.34 -3.18 17.94
CA TRP A 164 -11.74 -1.88 18.49
C TRP A 164 -11.20 -1.59 19.90
N ARG A 165 -10.89 -2.62 20.69
CA ARG A 165 -10.32 -2.44 22.04
C ARG A 165 -8.95 -1.76 22.03
N ASP A 166 -8.18 -1.94 20.95
CA ASP A 166 -6.88 -1.28 20.75
C ASP A 166 -7.00 0.09 20.05
N TYR A 167 -8.22 0.64 19.95
CA TYR A 167 -8.51 1.89 19.26
C TYR A 167 -7.54 3.04 19.61
N PRO A 168 -7.20 3.32 20.90
CA PRO A 168 -6.28 4.42 21.20
C PRO A 168 -4.92 4.28 20.52
N ARG A 169 -4.37 3.05 20.48
CA ARG A 169 -3.06 2.77 19.87
C ARG A 169 -3.13 2.85 18.35
N TYR A 170 -4.18 2.30 17.74
CA TYR A 170 -4.37 2.38 16.29
C TYR A 170 -4.63 3.80 15.83
N ARG A 171 -5.50 4.55 16.53
CA ARG A 171 -5.77 5.97 16.25
C ARG A 171 -4.48 6.77 16.28
N GLN A 172 -3.69 6.66 17.35
CA GLN A 172 -2.44 7.42 17.48
C GLN A 172 -1.46 7.09 16.35
N ASN A 173 -1.31 5.80 16.03
CA ASN A 173 -0.41 5.37 14.95
C ASN A 173 -0.89 5.84 13.57
N ILE A 174 -2.19 5.73 13.27
CA ILE A 174 -2.77 6.19 12.00
C ILE A 174 -2.61 7.71 11.88
N GLN A 175 -2.98 8.47 12.91
CA GLN A 175 -2.82 9.94 12.91
C GLN A 175 -1.37 10.36 12.66
N ARG A 176 -0.41 9.72 13.36
CA ARG A 176 1.01 10.00 13.16
C ARG A 176 1.47 9.61 11.75
N THR A 177 1.06 8.45 11.26
CA THR A 177 1.45 7.95 9.93
C THR A 177 0.90 8.85 8.83
N PHE A 178 -0.35 9.30 8.94
CA PHE A 178 -0.95 10.24 7.99
C PHE A 178 -0.36 11.64 8.10
N LEU A 179 -0.05 12.14 9.30
CA LEU A 179 0.64 13.43 9.46
C LEU A 179 1.95 13.43 8.66
N TRP A 180 2.79 12.41 8.86
CA TRP A 180 4.06 12.28 8.13
C TRP A 180 3.86 11.93 6.65
N GLY A 181 2.88 11.09 6.33
CA GLY A 181 2.55 10.73 4.96
C GLY A 181 2.12 11.95 4.13
N VAL A 182 1.25 12.81 4.68
CA VAL A 182 0.82 14.06 4.03
C VAL A 182 2.01 14.99 3.83
N LEU A 183 2.90 15.13 4.82
CA LEU A 183 4.10 15.96 4.67
C LEU A 183 5.02 15.43 3.56
N VAL A 184 5.31 14.14 3.54
CA VAL A 184 6.18 13.52 2.52
C VAL A 184 5.56 13.60 1.14
N MET A 185 4.29 13.20 0.99
CA MET A 185 3.59 13.22 -0.30
C MET A 185 3.32 14.65 -0.78
N GLY A 186 3.07 15.60 0.13
CA GLY A 186 2.90 17.01 -0.19
C GLY A 186 4.18 17.66 -0.70
N VAL A 187 5.30 17.45 -0.01
CA VAL A 187 6.62 17.92 -0.47
C VAL A 187 6.96 17.30 -1.82
N TYR A 188 6.73 15.99 -1.98
CA TYR A 188 6.95 15.32 -3.26
C TYR A 188 6.02 15.86 -4.35
N GLY A 189 4.75 16.16 -4.05
CA GLY A 189 3.81 16.77 -4.99
C GLY A 189 4.26 18.15 -5.46
N LEU A 190 4.82 18.99 -4.57
CA LEU A 190 5.43 20.27 -4.95
C LEU A 190 6.64 20.08 -5.86
N VAL A 191 7.51 19.11 -5.54
CA VAL A 191 8.66 18.76 -6.41
C VAL A 191 8.16 18.25 -7.77
N GLN A 192 7.15 17.38 -7.78
CA GLN A 192 6.56 16.85 -9.00
C GLN A 192 5.99 17.97 -9.88
N TYR A 193 5.29 18.94 -9.28
CA TYR A 193 4.71 20.08 -9.99
C TYR A 193 5.77 21.05 -10.51
N VAL A 194 6.71 21.48 -9.66
CA VAL A 194 7.69 22.53 -10.01
C VAL A 194 8.83 22.02 -10.88
N ILE A 195 9.31 20.80 -10.63
CA ILE A 195 10.51 20.26 -11.30
C ILE A 195 10.12 19.32 -12.44
N ALA A 196 8.96 18.66 -12.36
CA ALA A 196 8.57 17.56 -13.25
C ALA A 196 9.71 16.53 -13.43
N PRO A 197 10.07 15.77 -12.38
CA PRO A 197 11.17 14.81 -12.44
C PRO A 197 11.04 13.83 -13.60
N GLU A 198 12.17 13.37 -14.14
CA GLU A 198 12.20 12.55 -15.35
C GLU A 198 11.40 11.26 -15.22
N TRP A 199 11.39 10.62 -14.05
CA TRP A 199 10.60 9.41 -13.81
C TRP A 199 9.09 9.68 -13.81
N ASP A 200 8.65 10.86 -13.36
CA ASP A 200 7.23 11.26 -13.41
C ASP A 200 6.81 11.58 -14.84
N ARG A 201 7.64 12.32 -15.58
CA ARG A 201 7.44 12.59 -17.01
C ARG A 201 7.37 11.29 -17.81
N PHE A 202 8.34 10.40 -17.60
CA PHE A 202 8.37 9.08 -18.22
C PHE A 202 7.10 8.29 -17.91
N TRP A 203 6.67 8.26 -16.64
CA TRP A 203 5.45 7.58 -16.26
C TRP A 203 4.22 8.20 -16.93
N LEU A 204 4.09 9.53 -16.96
CA LEU A 204 2.92 10.22 -17.52
C LEU A 204 2.79 9.98 -19.03
N ILE A 205 3.90 10.05 -19.77
CA ILE A 205 3.97 9.77 -21.21
C ILE A 205 3.51 8.33 -21.51
N ASN A 206 4.03 7.35 -20.75
CA ASN A 206 3.69 5.94 -20.97
C ASN A 206 2.29 5.56 -20.45
N ALA A 207 1.82 6.19 -19.38
CA ALA A 207 0.49 5.97 -18.81
C ALA A 207 -0.63 6.55 -19.69
N ARG A 208 -0.32 7.50 -20.57
CA ARG A 208 -1.29 8.21 -21.44
C ARG A 208 -2.43 8.85 -20.65
N MET A 209 -2.15 9.32 -19.43
CA MET A 209 -3.14 9.96 -18.56
C MET A 209 -3.16 11.48 -18.76
N PHE A 210 -3.76 11.91 -19.88
CA PHE A 210 -3.85 13.34 -20.25
C PHE A 210 -4.60 14.21 -19.23
N SER A 211 -5.40 13.61 -18.33
CA SER A 211 -6.09 14.33 -17.25
C SER A 211 -5.18 14.74 -16.09
N MET A 212 -3.92 14.29 -16.06
CA MET A 212 -2.92 14.65 -15.05
C MET A 212 -1.94 15.72 -15.56
N GLY A 213 -2.36 16.51 -16.55
CA GLY A 213 -1.56 17.60 -17.07
C GLY A 213 -0.51 17.19 -18.12
N ASN A 214 0.42 18.11 -18.39
CA ASN A 214 1.52 17.96 -19.33
C ASN A 214 2.81 17.52 -18.60
N PRO A 215 3.68 16.71 -19.21
CA PRO A 215 4.95 16.25 -18.61
C PRO A 215 6.03 17.34 -18.62
N GLU A 216 5.73 18.50 -18.05
CA GLU A 216 6.59 19.69 -17.98
C GLU A 216 6.40 20.44 -16.64
N PRO A 217 7.39 21.23 -16.20
CA PRO A 217 7.29 22.08 -15.02
C PRO A 217 6.02 22.96 -15.03
N PHE A 218 5.32 23.02 -13.90
CA PHE A 218 4.05 23.71 -13.69
C PHE A 218 2.87 23.20 -14.54
N GLY A 219 3.06 22.11 -15.28
CA GLY A 219 2.08 21.52 -16.19
C GLY A 219 1.42 20.23 -15.70
N ILE A 220 1.98 19.54 -14.70
CA ILE A 220 1.49 18.27 -14.13
C ILE A 220 0.43 18.52 -13.06
#